data_AF-A0A971BMF7-F1
#
_entry.id   AF-A0A971BMF7-F1
#
_cell.length_a   1.000
_cell.length_b   1.000
_cell.length_c   1.000
_cell.angle_alpha   90.00
_cell.angle_beta   90.00
_cell.angle_gamma   90.00
#
_symmetry.space_group_name_H-M   'P 1'
#
loop_
_entity.id
_entity.type
_entity.pdbx_description
1 polymer ?
#
loop_
_entity_poly.entity_id
_entity_poly.type
_entity_poly.pdbx_seq_one_letter_code
_entity_poly.pdbx_strand_id
1 'polypeptide(L)'
;MSEQDMLEDLLTQEKQFISAYSTYITEASCPNLRHILMTNFDQSCEDQYMIFDLMRKKGYYCPKDAQDNEVNTVKQKFTQMKNQLH
;
A
#
# COMPACT_ATOMS: atom_id res chain seq x y z
N MET A 1 -18.07 9.17 -14.44
CA MET A 1 -17.37 8.41 -13.39
C MET A 1 -18.28 7.30 -12.92
N SER A 2 -17.86 6.06 -13.10
CA SER A 2 -18.46 4.89 -12.48
C SER A 2 -18.01 4.76 -11.02
N GLU A 3 -18.69 3.93 -10.22
CA GLU A 3 -18.22 3.58 -8.88
C GLU A 3 -16.84 2.93 -8.91
N GLN A 4 -16.56 2.11 -9.93
CA GLN A 4 -15.26 1.49 -10.14
C GLN A 4 -14.17 2.54 -10.40
N ASP A 5 -14.42 3.53 -11.27
CA ASP A 5 -13.46 4.60 -11.56
C ASP A 5 -13.11 5.38 -10.29
N MET A 6 -14.12 5.69 -9.46
CA MET A 6 -13.92 6.38 -8.17
C MET A 6 -13.06 5.58 -7.21
N LEU A 7 -13.27 4.26 -7.13
CA LEU A 7 -12.48 3.39 -6.27
C LEU A 7 -11.06 3.18 -6.79
N GLU A 8 -10.86 3.13 -8.11
CA GLU A 8 -9.53 3.10 -8.73
C GLU A 8 -8.74 4.39 -8.50
N ASP A 9 -9.40 5.55 -8.62
CA ASP A 9 -8.80 6.85 -8.32
C ASP A 9 -8.36 6.92 -6.86
N LEU A 10 -9.25 6.52 -5.93
CA LEU A 10 -8.96 6.51 -4.50
C LEU A 10 -7.82 5.53 -4.15
N LEU A 11 -7.81 4.33 -4.76
CA LEU A 11 -6.74 3.35 -4.59
C LEU A 11 -5.39 3.90 -5.09
N THR A 12 -5.41 4.68 -6.18
CA THR A 12 -4.21 5.32 -6.74
C THR A 12 -3.71 6.45 -5.85
N GLN A 13 -4.63 7.25 -5.32
CA GLN A 13 -4.33 8.33 -4.39
C GLN A 13 -3.65 7.81 -3.11
N GLU A 14 -4.19 6.76 -2.49
CA GLU A 14 -3.57 6.19 -1.29
C GLU A 14 -2.16 5.64 -1.56
N LYS A 15 -1.92 5.01 -2.72
CA LYS A 15 -0.57 4.57 -3.11
C LYS A 15 0.41 5.73 -3.22
N GLN A 16 -0.04 6.89 -3.72
CA GLN A 16 0.79 8.09 -3.79
C GLN A 16 1.12 8.61 -2.40
N PHE A 17 0.15 8.64 -1.47
CA PHE A 17 0.39 9.04 -0.09
C PHE A 17 1.36 8.12 0.64
N ILE A 18 1.16 6.80 0.54
CA ILE A 18 2.07 5.80 1.13
C ILE A 18 3.51 6.01 0.65
N SER A 19 3.71 6.21 -0.65
CA SER A 19 5.03 6.48 -1.24
C SER A 19 5.65 7.80 -0.73
N ALA A 20 4.86 8.87 -0.66
CA ALA A 20 5.29 10.16 -0.16
C ALA A 20 5.67 10.10 1.33
N TYR A 21 4.82 9.48 2.16
CA TYR A 21 5.10 9.27 3.58
C TYR A 21 6.36 8.44 3.80
N SER A 22 6.58 7.37 3.02
CA SER A 22 7.82 6.59 3.11
C SER A 22 9.06 7.46 2.89
N THR A 23 9.02 8.38 1.93
CA THR A 23 10.12 9.34 1.68
C THR A 23 10.27 10.32 2.85
N TYR A 24 9.18 10.92 3.31
CA TYR A 24 9.25 11.92 4.38
C TYR A 24 9.63 11.33 5.74
N ILE A 25 9.25 10.08 6.05
CA ILE A 25 9.62 9.40 7.28
C ILE A 25 11.14 9.21 7.36
N THR A 26 11.77 8.81 6.25
CA THR A 26 13.23 8.58 6.20
C THR A 26 14.01 9.89 6.23
N GLU A 27 13.45 10.97 5.70
CA GLU A 27 14.07 12.30 5.71
C GLU A 27 13.75 13.15 6.96
N ALA A 28 12.76 12.74 7.78
CA ALA A 28 12.37 13.48 8.98
C ALA A 28 13.44 13.40 10.08
N SER A 29 14.05 14.56 10.40
CA SER A 29 15.04 14.70 11.48
C SER A 29 14.41 14.90 12.87
N CYS A 30 13.17 15.37 12.93
CA CYS A 30 12.43 15.58 14.18
C CYS A 30 11.65 14.31 14.57
N PRO A 31 11.91 13.71 15.76
CA PRO A 31 11.23 12.49 16.19
C PRO A 31 9.70 12.61 16.27
N ASN A 32 9.20 13.76 16.74
CA ASN A 32 7.75 13.99 16.83
C ASN A 32 7.10 14.04 15.44
N LEU A 33 7.76 14.72 14.49
CA LEU A 33 7.28 14.78 13.11
C LEU A 33 7.31 13.38 12.47
N ARG A 34 8.40 12.63 12.68
CA ARG A 34 8.52 11.25 12.19
C ARG A 34 7.40 10.37 12.73
N HIS A 35 7.08 10.49 14.03
CA HIS A 35 5.99 9.72 14.63
C HIS A 35 4.64 10.05 13.99
N ILE A 36 4.33 11.35 13.78
CA ILE A 36 3.10 11.77 13.09
C ILE A 36 3.04 11.20 11.66
N LEU A 37 4.15 11.27 10.92
CA LEU A 37 4.20 10.73 9.56
C LEU A 37 4.00 9.20 9.54
N MET A 38 4.57 8.47 10.51
CA MET A 38 4.36 7.02 10.66
C MET A 38 2.90 6.70 10.98
N THR A 39 2.25 7.43 11.88
CA THR A 39 0.82 7.23 12.19
C THR A 39 -0.06 7.46 10.95
N ASN A 40 0.22 8.51 10.17
CA ASN A 40 -0.51 8.77 8.94
C ASN A 40 -0.23 7.73 7.86
N PHE A 41 1.01 7.25 7.76
CA PHE A 41 1.38 6.15 6.86
C PHE A 41 0.59 4.88 7.17
N ASP A 42 0.50 4.50 8.45
CA ASP A 42 -0.24 3.32 8.89
C ASP A 42 -1.73 3.47 8.55
N GLN A 43 -2.32 4.64 8.79
CA GLN A 43 -3.72 4.92 8.44
C GLN A 43 -3.97 4.81 6.93
N SER A 44 -3.12 5.41 6.10
CA SER A 44 -3.23 5.29 4.63
C SER A 44 -3.09 3.85 4.15
N CYS A 45 -2.26 3.03 4.81
CA CYS A 45 -2.17 1.60 4.48
C CYS A 45 -3.48 0.85 4.79
N GLU A 46 -4.10 1.11 5.94
CA GLU A 46 -5.39 0.53 6.29
C GLU A 46 -6.51 0.99 5.33
N ASP A 47 -6.54 2.28 4.99
CA ASP A 47 -7.53 2.84 4.06
C ASP A 47 -7.38 2.21 2.66
N GLN A 48 -6.14 2.12 2.16
CA GLN A 48 -5.81 1.45 0.90
C GLN A 48 -6.26 -0.01 0.89
N TYR A 49 -6.09 -0.73 2.01
CA TYR A 49 -6.53 -2.12 2.15
C TYR A 49 -8.06 -2.23 2.13
N MET A 50 -8.79 -1.35 2.84
CA MET A 50 -10.25 -1.33 2.85
C MET A 50 -10.83 -1.08 1.45
N ILE A 51 -10.24 -0.15 0.69
CA ILE A 51 -10.64 0.13 -0.70
C ILE A 51 -10.41 -1.11 -1.57
N PHE A 52 -9.23 -1.72 -1.47
CA PHE A 52 -8.91 -2.93 -2.23
C PHE A 52 -9.87 -4.10 -1.91
N ASP A 53 -10.17 -4.34 -0.64
CA ASP A 53 -11.11 -5.38 -0.22
C ASP A 53 -12.54 -5.10 -0.73
N LEU A 54 -12.98 -3.84 -0.67
CA LEU A 54 -14.27 -3.42 -1.20
C LEU A 54 -14.36 -3.65 -2.72
N MET A 55 -13.34 -3.25 -3.47
CA MET A 55 -13.28 -3.45 -4.92
C MET A 55 -13.27 -4.94 -5.28
N ARG A 56 -12.59 -5.78 -4.49
CA ARG A 56 -12.59 -7.24 -4.65
C ARG A 56 -13.98 -7.83 -4.39
N LYS A 57 -14.64 -7.46 -3.30
CA LYS A 57 -16.00 -7.91 -2.96
C LYS A 57 -17.04 -7.52 -4.01
N LYS A 58 -16.84 -6.37 -4.66
CA LYS A 58 -17.70 -5.86 -5.74
C LYS A 58 -17.35 -6.43 -7.13
N GLY A 59 -16.26 -7.18 -7.26
CA GLY A 59 -15.79 -7.72 -8.53
C GLY A 59 -15.18 -6.67 -9.48
N TYR A 60 -14.91 -5.46 -8.99
CA TYR A 60 -14.29 -4.37 -9.75
C TYR A 60 -12.79 -4.55 -9.86
N TYR A 61 -12.19 -5.16 -8.85
CA TYR A 61 -10.83 -5.63 -8.89
C TYR A 61 -10.90 -7.15 -8.87
N CYS A 62 -10.84 -7.77 -10.04
CA CYS A 62 -10.30 -9.13 -10.11
C CYS A 62 -8.81 -8.98 -9.87
N PRO A 63 -8.26 -9.30 -8.68
CA PRO A 63 -6.87 -9.71 -8.69
C PRO A 63 -6.84 -10.80 -9.76
N LYS A 64 -5.98 -10.68 -10.79
CA LYS A 64 -5.57 -11.89 -11.52
C LYS A 64 -5.33 -12.89 -10.43
N ASP A 65 -5.99 -14.05 -10.44
CA ASP A 65 -5.76 -15.11 -9.46
C ASP A 65 -4.24 -15.20 -9.37
N ALA A 66 -3.68 -14.61 -8.32
CA ALA A 66 -2.28 -14.71 -8.04
C ALA A 66 -2.26 -16.13 -7.50
N GLN A 67 -2.22 -17.10 -8.42
CA GLN A 67 -2.02 -18.52 -8.14
C GLN A 67 -1.09 -18.51 -6.96
N ASP A 68 -1.44 -19.09 -5.80
CA ASP A 68 -0.79 -18.86 -4.50
C ASP A 68 0.75 -18.74 -4.53
N ASN A 69 1.39 -19.33 -5.54
CA ASN A 69 2.73 -19.01 -6.03
C ASN A 69 3.11 -17.52 -6.20
N GLU A 70 2.32 -16.62 -6.79
CA GLU A 70 2.75 -15.23 -7.02
C GLU A 70 2.81 -14.42 -5.71
N VAL A 71 1.87 -14.62 -4.79
CA VAL A 71 1.92 -14.01 -3.45
C VAL A 71 3.13 -14.53 -2.67
N ASN A 72 3.42 -15.83 -2.75
CA ASN A 72 4.62 -16.41 -2.13
C ASN A 72 5.91 -15.92 -2.82
N THR A 73 5.91 -15.72 -4.13
CA THR A 73 7.06 -15.21 -4.90
C THR A 73 7.33 -13.74 -4.57
N VAL A 74 6.29 -12.92 -4.42
CA VAL A 74 6.43 -11.51 -4.01
C VAL A 74 6.89 -11.42 -2.56
N LYS A 75 6.32 -12.22 -1.64
CA LYS A 75 6.81 -12.34 -0.26
C LYS A 75 8.27 -12.82 -0.20
N GLN A 76 8.65 -13.81 -1.01
CA GLN A 76 10.03 -14.30 -1.09
C GLN A 76 10.97 -13.25 -1.69
N LYS A 77 10.56 -12.52 -2.74
CA LYS A 77 11.35 -11.41 -3.30
C LYS A 77 11.54 -10.29 -2.30
N PHE A 78 10.49 -9.88 -1.59
CA PHE A 78 10.60 -8.87 -0.53
C PHE A 78 11.47 -9.34 0.64
N THR A 79 11.38 -10.62 1.01
CA THR A 79 12.23 -11.22 2.06
C THR A 79 13.69 -11.33 1.59
N GLN A 80 13.95 -11.71 0.34
CA GLN A 80 15.29 -11.73 -0.25
C GLN A 80 15.90 -10.34 -0.37
N MET A 81 15.12 -9.35 -0.84
CA MET A 81 15.57 -7.96 -0.89
C MET A 81 15.90 -7.44 0.51
N LYS A 82 15.07 -7.75 1.52
CA LYS A 82 15.36 -7.44 2.92
C LYS A 82 16.66 -8.08 3.42
N ASN A 83 16.94 -9.33 3.03
CA ASN A 83 18.17 -10.02 3.40
C ASN A 83 19.42 -9.54 2.64
N GLN A 84 19.25 -8.93 1.46
CA GLN A 84 20.34 -8.31 0.68
C GLN A 84 20.65 -6.87 1.13
N LEU A 85 19.78 -6.28 1.96
CA LEU A 85 19.95 -4.96 2.59
C LEU A 85 20.59 -5.05 3.99
N HIS A 86 21.03 -6.25 4.41
CA HIS A 86 21.82 -6.49 5.62
C HIS A 86 23.29 -6.73 5.27
#